data_AF-A0A2U3A879-F1
#
_entry.id   AF-A0A2U3A879-F1
#
_cell.length_a   1.000
_cell.length_b   1.000
_cell.length_c   1.000
_cell.angle_alpha   90.00
_cell.angle_beta   90.00
_cell.angle_gamma   90.00
#
_symmetry.space_group_name_H-M   'P 1'
#
loop_
_entity.id
_entity.type
_entity.pdbx_description
1 polymer ?
#
loop_
_entity_poly.entity_id
_entity_poly.type
_entity_poly.pdbx_seq_one_letter_code
_entity_poly.pdbx_strand_id
1 'polypeptide(L)' 'MCAHCDDFARTLGLLLDLAAYSQTAGADNAFVAAIGPSLAASLPEPPPGLFPPGYDPADGPQYPGEGW' A
#
# COMPACT_ATOMS: atom_id res chain seq x y z
N MET A 1 21.93 -4.63 -10.32
CA MET A 1 20.52 -4.66 -9.86
C MET A 1 20.50 -5.26 -8.48
N CYS A 2 19.89 -4.59 -7.52
CA CYS A 2 19.69 -5.13 -6.17
C CYS A 2 18.35 -5.90 -6.20
N ALA A 3 18.35 -7.18 -5.85
CA ALA A 3 17.16 -8.02 -5.92
C ALA A 3 15.97 -7.45 -5.14
N HIS A 4 16.22 -6.83 -3.99
CA HIS A 4 15.18 -6.15 -3.20
C HIS A 4 14.57 -4.93 -3.89
N CYS A 5 15.34 -4.24 -4.75
CA CYS A 5 14.80 -3.12 -5.53
C CYS A 5 13.87 -3.62 -6.63
N ASP A 6 14.18 -4.77 -7.24
CA ASP A 6 13.35 -5.36 -8.30
C ASP A 6 12.04 -5.92 -7.71
N ASP A 7 12.09 -6.54 -6.54
CA ASP A 7 10.90 -7.01 -5.83
C ASP A 7 10.03 -5.85 -5.34
N PHE A 8 10.64 -4.78 -4.79
CA PHE A 8 9.92 -3.55 -4.46
C PHE A 8 9.17 -2.97 -5.66
N ALA A 9 9.87 -2.79 -6.79
CA ALA A 9 9.28 -2.23 -8.00
C ALA A 9 8.13 -3.09 -8.53
N ARG A 10 8.26 -4.43 -8.47
CA ARG A 10 7.20 -5.36 -8.87
C ARG A 10 5.98 -5.27 -7.97
N THR A 11 6.17 -5.29 -6.65
CA THR A 11 5.07 -5.18 -5.69
C THR A 11 4.36 -3.83 -5.81
N LEU A 12 5.13 -2.74 -6.01
CA LEU A 12 4.57 -1.42 -6.24
C LEU A 12 3.75 -1.36 -7.54
N GLY A 13 4.24 -1.97 -8.62
CA GLY A 13 3.48 -2.09 -9.88
C GLY A 13 2.15 -2.81 -9.69
N LEU A 14 2.14 -3.94 -8.97
CA LEU A 14 0.91 -4.68 -8.66
C LEU A 14 -0.08 -3.86 -7.82
N LEU A 15 0.42 -3.07 -6.86
CA LEU A 15 -0.41 -2.15 -6.07
C LEU A 15 -1.01 -1.04 -6.92
N LEU A 16 -0.24 -0.47 -7.84
CA LEU A 16 -0.72 0.56 -8.77
C LEU A 16 -1.79 0.01 -9.72
N ASP A 17 -1.59 -1.20 -10.24
CA ASP A 17 -2.56 -1.86 -11.11
C ASP A 17 -3.86 -2.18 -10.36
N LEU A 18 -3.77 -2.63 -9.09
CA LEU A 18 -4.94 -2.87 -8.25
C LEU A 18 -5.68 -1.55 -7.94
N ALA A 19 -4.95 -0.48 -7.66
CA ALA A 19 -5.53 0.84 -7.46
C ALA A 19 -6.25 1.32 -8.72
N ALA A 20 -5.65 1.18 -9.90
CA ALA A 20 -6.28 1.51 -11.16
C ALA A 20 -7.54 0.66 -11.40
N TYR A 21 -7.49 -0.65 -11.14
CA TYR A 21 -8.64 -1.55 -11.22
C TYR A 21 -9.79 -1.08 -10.32
N SER A 22 -9.51 -0.68 -9.07
CA SER A 22 -10.53 -0.22 -8.12
C SER A 22 -11.34 0.99 -8.60
N GLN A 23 -10.79 1.78 -9.53
CA GLN A 23 -11.46 2.95 -10.09
C GLN A 23 -12.30 2.62 -11.33
N THR A 24 -12.30 1.36 -11.78
CA THR A 24 -13.09 0.93 -12.94
C THR A 24 -14.55 0.64 -12.54
N ALA A 25 -15.48 0.88 -13.47
CA ALA A 25 -16.89 0.62 -13.23
C ALA A 25 -17.14 -0.89 -13.07
N GLY A 26 -17.75 -1.29 -11.95
CA GLY A 26 -18.01 -2.69 -11.62
C GLY A 26 -16.81 -3.45 -11.06
N ALA A 27 -15.77 -2.74 -10.60
CA ALA A 27 -14.67 -3.35 -9.88
C ALA A 27 -15.16 -4.14 -8.65
N ASP A 28 -14.59 -5.32 -8.44
CA ASP A 28 -14.88 -6.16 -7.29
C ASP A 28 -14.19 -5.57 -6.04
N ASN A 29 -14.97 -4.84 -5.25
CA ASN A 29 -14.48 -4.23 -4.02
C ASN A 29 -14.04 -5.27 -2.97
N ALA A 30 -14.63 -6.47 -2.96
CA ALA A 30 -14.22 -7.52 -2.02
C ALA A 30 -12.85 -8.07 -2.42
N PHE A 31 -12.60 -8.24 -3.72
CA PHE A 31 -11.28 -8.56 -4.24
C PHE A 31 -10.24 -7.49 -3.89
N VAL A 32 -10.54 -6.21 -4.12
CA VAL A 32 -9.62 -5.11 -3.79
C VAL A 32 -9.30 -5.09 -2.29
N ALA A 33 -10.32 -5.23 -1.43
CA ALA A 33 -10.17 -5.25 0.02
C ALA A 33 -9.33 -6.45 0.52
N ALA A 34 -9.40 -7.60 -0.16
CA ALA A 34 -8.63 -8.78 0.20
C ALA A 34 -7.17 -8.71 -0.29
N ILE A 35 -6.97 -8.28 -1.54
CA ILE A 35 -5.64 -8.31 -2.19
C ILE A 35 -4.78 -7.11 -1.79
N GLY A 36 -5.37 -5.93 -1.60
CA GLY A 36 -4.64 -4.70 -1.26
C GLY A 36 -3.71 -4.88 -0.06
N PRO A 37 -4.21 -5.31 1.11
CA PRO A 37 -3.37 -5.54 2.29
C PRO A 37 -2.31 -6.62 2.06
N SER A 38 -2.62 -7.66 1.29
CA SER A 38 -1.70 -8.77 1.00
C SER A 38 -0.50 -8.32 0.16
N LEU A 39 -0.75 -7.47 -0.84
CA LEU A 39 0.31 -6.86 -1.64
C LEU A 39 1.12 -5.84 -0.83
N ALA A 40 0.45 -5.00 -0.03
CA ALA A 40 1.11 -4.02 0.81
C ALA A 40 2.06 -4.66 1.84
N ALA A 41 1.65 -5.79 2.44
CA ALA A 41 2.48 -6.57 3.36
C ALA A 41 3.72 -7.21 2.68
N SER A 42 3.74 -7.28 1.35
CA SER A 42 4.88 -7.79 0.58
C SER A 42 5.91 -6.69 0.25
N LEU A 43 5.65 -5.43 0.64
CA LEU A 43 6.65 -4.37 0.53
C LEU A 43 7.79 -4.61 1.54
N PRO A 44 9.04 -4.30 1.18
CA PRO A 44 10.15 -4.36 2.11
C PRO A 44 9.92 -3.41 3.29
N GLU A 45 10.33 -3.87 4.47
CA GLU A 45 10.32 -3.05 5.69
C GLU A 45 11.08 -1.74 5.44
N PRO A 46 10.54 -0.61 5.91
CA PRO A 46 11.21 0.67 5.78
C PRO A 46 12.50 0.69 6.59
N PRO A 47 13.50 1.48 6.17
CA PRO A 47 14.74 1.61 6.90
C PRO A 47 14.49 2.12 8.34
N PRO A 48 15.29 1.67 9.33
CA PRO A 48 15.19 2.14 10.70
C PRO A 48 15.27 3.68 10.78
N GLY A 49 14.39 4.29 11.57
CA GLY A 49 14.35 5.74 11.75
C GLY A 49 13.67 6.52 10.62
N LEU A 50 13.09 5.84 9.61
CA LEU A 50 12.24 6.50 8.61
C LEU A 50 11.00 7.14 9.26
N PHE A 51 10.41 6.43 10.23
CA PHE A 51 9.21 6.87 10.91
C PHE A 51 9.53 7.54 12.25
N PRO A 52 8.80 8.62 12.61
CA PRO A 52 8.97 9.26 13.90
C PRO A 52 8.56 8.33 15.05
N PRO A 53 9.09 8.53 16.27
CA PRO A 53 8.69 7.75 17.44
C PRO A 53 7.18 7.82 17.67
N GLY A 54 6.52 6.68 17.84
CA GLY A 54 5.08 6.60 18.05
C GLY A 54 4.23 6.68 16.77
N TYR A 55 4.85 6.68 15.59
CA TYR A 55 4.12 6.48 14.34
C TYR A 55 3.55 5.07 14.25
N ASP A 56 2.24 4.94 14.12
CA ASP A 56 1.58 3.70 13.75
C ASP A 56 1.41 3.66 12.21
N PRO A 57 2.10 2.75 11.49
CA PRO A 57 1.94 2.60 10.04
C PRO A 57 0.54 2.19 9.61
N ALA A 58 -0.29 1.67 10.53
CA ALA A 58 -1.66 1.23 10.25
C ALA A 58 -2.70 2.35 10.44
N ASP A 59 -2.36 3.46 11.11
CA ASP A 59 -3.28 4.59 11.34
C ASP A 59 -3.60 5.36 10.05
N GLY A 60 -2.84 5.12 8.98
CA GLY A 60 -2.96 5.83 7.72
C GLY A 60 -2.55 7.31 7.82
N PRO A 61 -2.49 8.04 6.71
CA PRO A 61 -2.29 9.49 6.75
C PRO A 61 -3.60 10.20 7.13
N GLN A 62 -3.53 11.20 8.00
CA GLN A 62 -4.68 12.10 8.23
C GLN A 62 -5.02 12.87 6.95
N TYR A 63 -6.17 12.58 6.37
CA TYR A 63 -6.72 13.35 5.26
C TYR A 63 -7.59 14.51 5.79
N PRO A 64 -7.55 15.69 5.14
CA PRO A 64 -8.45 16.78 5.48
C PRO A 64 -9.92 16.32 5.37
N GLY A 65 -10.67 16.40 6.48
CA GLY A 65 -12.09 16.04 6.53
C GLY A 65 -12.43 14.72 7.23
N GLU A 66 -11.44 14.00 7.77
CA GLU A 66 -11.66 12.77 8.56
C GLU A 66 -12.03 13.01 10.03
N GLY A 67 -12.11 14.28 10.47
CA GLY A 67 -12.65 14.64 11.77
C GLY A 67 -14.12 15.06 11.66
N TRP A 68 -15.04 14.15 11.98
CA TRP A 68 -16.43 14.46 12.32
C TRP A 68 -16.74 13.95 13.72
#